data_AF-A0A2N3UCX2-F1
#
_entry.id   AF-A0A2N3UCX2-F1
#
_cell.length_a   1.000
_cell.length_b   1.000
_cell.length_c   1.000
_cell.angle_alpha   90.00
_cell.angle_beta   90.00
_cell.angle_gamma   90.00
#
_symmetry.space_group_name_H-M   'P 1'
#
loop_
_entity.id
_entity.type
_entity.pdbx_description
1 polymer ?
#
loop_
_entity_poly.entity_id
_entity_poly.type
_entity_poly.pdbx_seq_one_letter_code
_entity_poly.pdbx_strand_id
1 'polypeptide(L)'
;MTRYLLLFLTGFAHALLILLYTDLTGGDALFYRRMGLMAAVPLFAFASWLTLFSMRLGALISVPSLLVLIYWNLRTVEHSLELNTAFDSVIATIHLVVGLLTLIALITSLRYVFRANLAWGRGTPTPGLVLKLILAAIPVTLGTAYLLYA
;
A
#
# COMPACT_ATOMS: atom_id res chain seq x y z
N MET A 1 1.16 -11.12 -13.30
CA MET A 1 2.27 -10.19 -12.98
C MET A 1 1.78 -8.77 -12.72
N THR A 2 1.08 -8.11 -13.64
CA THR A 2 0.55 -6.73 -13.48
C THR A 2 -0.29 -6.49 -12.22
N ARG A 3 -0.97 -7.52 -11.68
CA ARG A 3 -1.84 -7.38 -10.50
C ARG A 3 -1.10 -7.40 -9.16
N TYR A 4 -0.05 -8.21 -9.08
CA TYR A 4 0.93 -8.18 -7.99
C TYR A 4 1.61 -6.81 -7.97
N LEU A 5 2.00 -6.33 -9.15
CA LEU A 5 2.65 -5.02 -9.32
C LEU A 5 1.76 -3.87 -8.85
N LEU A 6 0.43 -3.92 -9.01
CA LEU A 6 -0.44 -2.85 -8.52
C LEU A 6 -0.33 -2.70 -7.00
N LEU A 7 -0.61 -3.76 -6.23
CA LEU A 7 -0.54 -3.69 -4.77
C LEU A 7 0.88 -3.43 -4.27
N PHE A 8 1.87 -4.06 -4.91
CA PHE A 8 3.29 -3.86 -4.61
C PHE A 8 3.72 -2.41 -4.83
N LEU A 9 3.46 -1.83 -6.01
CA LEU A 9 3.85 -0.45 -6.35
C LEU A 9 3.06 0.56 -5.53
N THR A 10 1.77 0.35 -5.29
CA THR A 10 0.98 1.22 -4.41
C THR A 10 1.55 1.23 -3.00
N GLY A 11 1.80 0.06 -2.40
CA GLY A 11 2.38 -0.03 -1.06
C GLY A 11 3.79 0.54 -1.00
N PHE A 12 4.64 0.23 -1.99
CA PHE A 12 6.01 0.74 -2.08
C PHE A 12 6.05 2.26 -2.19
N ALA A 13 5.22 2.86 -3.05
CA ALA A 13 5.15 4.30 -3.22
C ALA A 13 4.77 5.00 -1.91
N HIS A 14 3.79 4.49 -1.16
CA HIS A 14 3.44 5.06 0.14
C HIS A 14 4.55 4.89 1.16
N ALA A 15 5.14 3.69 1.27
CA ALA A 15 6.23 3.46 2.21
C ALA A 15 7.41 4.40 1.93
N LEU A 16 7.76 4.58 0.64
CA LEU A 16 8.80 5.52 0.23
C LEU A 16 8.45 6.95 0.60
N LEU A 17 7.24 7.42 0.28
CA LEU A 17 6.82 8.77 0.65
C LEU A 17 6.89 8.98 2.17
N ILE A 18 6.33 8.08 2.95
CA ILE A 18 6.30 8.18 4.41
C ILE A 18 7.71 8.17 5.00
N LEU A 19 8.65 7.42 4.41
CA LEU A 19 10.06 7.42 4.81
C LEU A 19 10.80 8.69 4.38
N LEU A 20 10.43 9.30 3.25
CA LEU A 20 11.00 10.58 2.81
C LEU A 20 10.50 11.78 3.63
N TYR A 21 9.35 11.66 4.30
CA TYR A 21 8.82 12.64 5.26
C TYR A 21 9.40 12.54 6.68
N THR A 22 10.54 11.85 6.84
CA THR A 22 11.13 11.56 8.16
C THR A 22 11.54 12.80 8.96
N ASP A 23 11.71 13.95 8.31
CA ASP A 23 12.12 15.22 8.93
C ASP A 23 10.97 16.10 9.47
N LEU A 24 9.70 15.68 9.36
CA LEU A 24 8.60 16.43 9.98
C LEU A 24 8.60 16.25 11.51
N THR A 25 9.15 17.23 12.22
CA THR A 25 9.19 17.29 13.69
C THR A 25 7.82 17.60 14.28
N GLY A 26 7.27 16.72 15.13
CA GLY A 26 6.02 16.93 15.86
C GLY A 26 5.33 15.63 16.27
N GLY A 27 4.57 15.64 17.37
CA GLY A 27 3.87 14.45 17.88
C GLY A 27 2.84 13.89 16.88
N ASP A 28 2.11 14.77 16.21
CA ASP A 28 1.11 14.40 15.20
C ASP A 28 1.75 13.81 13.94
N ALA A 29 2.87 14.38 13.48
CA ALA A 29 3.62 13.86 12.34
C ALA A 29 4.10 12.41 12.59
N LEU A 30 4.53 12.11 13.82
CA LEU A 30 4.97 10.77 14.21
C LEU A 30 3.80 9.77 14.24
N PHE A 31 2.62 10.19 14.69
CA PHE A 31 1.40 9.37 14.65
C PHE A 31 0.97 9.05 13.21
N TYR A 32 0.83 10.07 12.35
CA TYR A 32 0.44 9.87 10.96
C TYR A 32 1.45 9.00 10.20
N ARG A 33 2.76 9.16 10.48
CA ARG A 33 3.83 8.32 9.91
C ARG A 33 3.68 6.85 10.31
N ARG A 34 3.46 6.57 11.59
CA ARG A 34 3.26 5.20 12.09
C ARG A 34 2.03 4.55 11.47
N MET A 35 0.90 5.26 11.46
CA MET A 35 -0.34 4.77 10.87
C MET A 35 -0.19 4.49 9.37
N GLY A 36 0.43 5.41 8.62
CA GLY A 36 0.72 5.23 7.21
C GLY A 36 1.60 4.00 6.96
N LEU A 37 2.68 3.82 7.73
CA LEU A 37 3.57 2.67 7.59
C LEU A 37 2.89 1.35 7.94
N MET A 38 2.08 1.33 9.01
CA MET A 38 1.29 0.17 9.42
C MET A 38 0.28 -0.27 8.35
N ALA A 39 -0.07 0.59 7.40
CA ALA A 39 -0.91 0.25 6.25
C ALA A 39 -0.10 -0.03 4.97
N ALA A 40 0.92 0.77 4.70
CA ALA A 40 1.76 0.64 3.51
C ALA A 40 2.55 -0.66 3.49
N VAL A 41 3.12 -1.07 4.64
CA VAL A 41 3.95 -2.28 4.75
C VAL A 41 3.14 -3.56 4.51
N PRO A 42 1.96 -3.76 5.14
CA PRO A 42 1.11 -4.91 4.82
C PRO A 42 0.63 -4.94 3.36
N LEU A 43 0.31 -3.78 2.79
CA LEU A 43 -0.11 -3.68 1.39
C LEU A 43 1.04 -4.07 0.44
N PHE A 44 2.21 -3.50 0.68
CA PHE A 44 3.43 -3.73 -0.08
C PHE A 44 3.89 -5.18 -0.01
N ALA A 45 3.89 -5.78 1.18
CA ALA A 45 4.56 -7.05 1.42
C ALA A 45 3.60 -8.24 1.47
N PHE A 46 2.57 -8.18 2.33
CA PHE A 46 1.70 -9.32 2.60
C PHE A 46 0.60 -9.46 1.56
N ALA A 47 -0.12 -8.36 1.26
CA ALA A 47 -1.20 -8.39 0.29
C ALA A 47 -0.66 -8.70 -1.12
N SER A 48 0.45 -8.07 -1.52
CA SER A 48 1.11 -8.37 -2.79
C SER A 48 1.54 -9.85 -2.85
N TRP A 49 2.24 -10.38 -1.84
CA TRP A 49 2.68 -11.76 -1.84
C TRP A 49 1.52 -12.76 -1.88
N LEU A 50 0.46 -12.54 -1.09
CA LEU A 50 -0.73 -13.41 -1.09
C LEU A 50 -1.43 -13.42 -2.44
N THR A 51 -1.42 -12.32 -3.21
CA THR A 51 -1.98 -12.34 -4.58
C THR A 51 -1.26 -13.31 -5.52
N LEU A 52 -0.02 -13.73 -5.21
CA LEU A 52 0.68 -14.77 -5.96
C LEU A 52 0.04 -16.16 -5.77
N PHE A 53 -0.64 -16.39 -4.65
CA PHE A 53 -1.33 -17.66 -4.34
C PHE A 53 -2.82 -17.57 -4.61
N SER A 54 -3.46 -16.53 -4.11
CA SER A 54 -4.88 -16.26 -4.29
C SER A 54 -5.13 -14.77 -4.35
N MET A 55 -5.64 -14.32 -5.48
CA MET A 55 -6.08 -12.93 -5.67
C MET A 55 -7.08 -12.51 -4.61
N ARG A 56 -7.96 -13.42 -4.17
CA ARG A 56 -8.98 -13.12 -3.17
C ARG A 56 -8.38 -12.92 -1.78
N LEU A 57 -7.38 -13.72 -1.40
CA LEU A 57 -6.68 -13.55 -0.12
C LEU A 57 -5.89 -12.25 -0.10
N GLY A 58 -5.12 -11.97 -1.16
CA GLY A 58 -4.39 -10.71 -1.25
C GLY A 58 -5.31 -9.49 -1.25
N ALA A 59 -6.46 -9.58 -1.94
CA ALA A 59 -7.47 -8.53 -1.93
C ALA A 59 -8.14 -8.35 -0.56
N LEU A 60 -8.33 -9.41 0.21
CA LEU A 60 -8.92 -9.33 1.54
C LEU A 60 -8.00 -8.56 2.50
N ILE A 61 -6.69 -8.79 2.43
CA ILE A 61 -5.70 -8.08 3.25
C ILE A 61 -5.48 -6.64 2.75
N SER A 62 -5.57 -6.41 1.44
CA SER A 62 -5.37 -5.07 0.89
C SER A 62 -6.49 -4.10 1.29
N VAL A 63 -7.75 -4.53 1.40
CA VAL A 63 -8.89 -3.65 1.71
C VAL A 63 -8.68 -2.78 2.96
N PRO A 64 -8.40 -3.32 4.16
CA PRO A 64 -8.17 -2.50 5.34
C PRO A 64 -6.95 -1.59 5.18
N SER A 65 -5.88 -2.08 4.57
CA SER A 65 -4.65 -1.31 4.32
C SER A 65 -4.93 -0.10 3.41
N LEU A 66 -5.68 -0.31 2.33
CA LEU A 66 -6.04 0.74 1.37
C LEU A 66 -6.97 1.78 1.99
N LEU A 67 -7.91 1.39 2.86
CA LEU A 67 -8.76 2.33 3.58
C LEU A 67 -7.95 3.25 4.49
N VAL A 68 -6.98 2.71 5.23
CA VAL A 68 -6.08 3.50 6.07
C VAL A 68 -5.24 4.45 5.22
N LEU A 69 -4.71 4.00 4.08
CA LEU A 69 -3.93 4.85 3.18
C LEU A 69 -4.77 5.95 2.53
N ILE A 70 -6.04 5.71 2.19
CA ILE A 70 -6.94 6.78 1.70
C ILE A 70 -7.12 7.84 2.78
N TYR A 71 -7.46 7.42 4.01
CA TYR A 71 -7.61 8.35 5.13
C TYR A 71 -6.32 9.16 5.36
N TRP A 72 -5.17 8.48 5.36
CA TRP A 72 -3.87 9.13 5.52
C TRP A 72 -3.56 10.16 4.43
N ASN A 73 -3.84 9.85 3.15
CA ASN A 73 -3.66 10.81 2.06
C ASN A 73 -4.56 12.04 2.21
N LEU A 74 -5.85 11.85 2.59
CA LEU A 74 -6.76 12.97 2.80
C LEU A 74 -6.28 13.90 3.91
N ARG A 75 -5.88 13.34 5.07
CA ARG A 75 -5.37 14.13 6.20
C ARG A 75 -4.08 14.87 5.86
N THR A 76 -3.20 14.25 5.06
CA THR A 76 -1.94 14.87 4.66
C THR A 76 -2.17 16.02 3.68
N VAL A 77 -3.11 15.87 2.74
CA VAL A 77 -3.51 16.95 1.81
C VAL A 77 -4.15 18.10 2.57
N GLU A 78 -5.09 17.84 3.48
CA GLU A 78 -5.70 18.86 4.34
C GLU A 78 -4.63 19.67 5.08
N HIS A 79 -3.70 19.00 5.76
CA HIS A 79 -2.62 19.65 6.50
C HIS A 79 -1.69 20.47 5.59
N SER A 80 -1.39 19.97 4.39
CA SER A 80 -0.50 20.66 3.44
C SER A 80 -1.15 21.94 2.87
N LEU A 81 -2.48 21.96 2.72
CA LEU A 81 -3.21 23.14 2.23
C LEU A 81 -3.27 24.27 3.27
N GLU A 82 -3.19 23.95 4.56
CA GLU A 82 -3.20 24.95 5.65
C GLU A 82 -1.90 25.77 5.73
N LEU A 83 -0.77 25.20 5.30
CA LEU A 83 0.58 25.81 5.40
C LEU A 83 0.91 26.78 4.24
N ASN A 84 0.19 26.66 3.12
CA ASN A 84 0.12 27.63 2.02
C ASN A 84 1.48 28.03 1.38
N THR A 85 2.45 27.12 1.31
CA THR A 85 3.71 27.33 0.58
C THR A 85 3.76 26.61 -0.77
N ALA A 86 4.63 27.05 -1.68
CA ALA A 86 4.80 26.40 -2.98
C ALA A 86 5.30 24.95 -2.86
N PHE A 87 6.15 24.66 -1.86
CA PHE A 87 6.63 23.31 -1.57
C PHE A 87 5.48 22.38 -1.17
N ASP A 88 4.52 22.88 -0.38
CA ASP A 88 3.36 22.11 0.07
C ASP A 88 2.40 21.75 -1.07
N SER A 89 2.33 22.56 -2.13
CA SER A 89 1.49 22.28 -3.30
C SER A 89 2.00 21.08 -4.13
N VAL A 90 3.32 20.94 -4.26
CA VAL A 90 3.95 19.78 -4.92
C VAL A 90 3.66 18.52 -4.11
N ILE A 91 3.81 18.63 -2.79
CA ILE A 91 3.53 17.57 -1.83
C ILE A 91 2.07 17.10 -1.91
N ALA A 92 1.13 18.04 -1.90
CA ALA A 92 -0.30 17.74 -2.01
C ALA A 92 -0.61 17.05 -3.35
N THR A 93 0.03 17.48 -4.45
CA THR A 93 -0.13 16.84 -5.77
C THR A 93 0.35 15.40 -5.77
N ILE A 94 1.50 15.12 -5.16
CA ILE A 94 2.03 13.75 -5.02
C ILE A 94 1.05 12.86 -4.24
N HIS A 95 0.54 13.34 -3.10
CA HIS A 95 -0.45 12.60 -2.30
C HIS A 95 -1.78 12.40 -3.03
N LEU A 96 -2.19 13.35 -3.87
CA LEU A 96 -3.39 13.21 -4.68
C LEU A 96 -3.23 12.11 -5.74
N VAL A 97 -2.09 12.09 -6.46
CA VAL A 97 -1.77 11.05 -7.44
C VAL A 97 -1.70 9.67 -6.77
N VAL A 98 -1.03 9.59 -5.63
CA VAL A 98 -0.84 8.35 -4.89
C VAL A 98 -2.15 7.89 -4.24
N GLY A 99 -2.99 8.81 -3.75
CA GLY A 99 -4.35 8.54 -3.28
C GLY A 99 -5.26 8.01 -4.38
N LEU A 100 -5.15 8.53 -5.61
CA LEU A 100 -5.89 8.01 -6.76
C LEU A 100 -5.49 6.56 -7.09
N LEU A 101 -4.19 6.26 -7.04
CA LEU A 101 -3.70 4.88 -7.20
C LEU A 101 -4.26 3.95 -6.11
N THR A 102 -4.31 4.41 -4.86
CA THR A 102 -4.92 3.68 -3.73
C THR A 102 -6.40 3.41 -3.96
N LEU A 103 -7.15 4.41 -4.46
CA LEU A 103 -8.57 4.25 -4.76
C LEU A 103 -8.81 3.21 -5.86
N ILE A 104 -8.03 3.27 -6.94
CA ILE A 104 -8.08 2.27 -8.03
C ILE A 104 -7.79 0.87 -7.48
N ALA A 105 -6.77 0.74 -6.62
CA ALA A 105 -6.43 -0.52 -5.96
C ALA A 105 -7.56 -1.00 -5.04
N LEU A 106 -8.25 -0.12 -4.33
CA LEU A 106 -9.35 -0.46 -3.42
C LEU A 106 -10.56 -0.99 -4.19
N ILE A 107 -11.02 -0.24 -5.20
CA ILE A 107 -12.14 -0.65 -6.05
C ILE A 107 -11.86 -2.02 -6.66
N THR A 108 -10.64 -2.21 -7.17
CA THR A 108 -10.21 -3.48 -7.74
C THR A 108 -10.25 -4.60 -6.68
N SER A 109 -9.73 -4.36 -5.48
CA SER A 109 -9.71 -5.34 -4.39
C SER A 109 -11.13 -5.72 -3.93
N LEU A 110 -12.02 -4.74 -3.74
CA LEU A 110 -13.42 -4.98 -3.37
C LEU A 110 -14.15 -5.86 -4.40
N ARG A 111 -13.92 -5.60 -5.70
CA ARG A 111 -14.50 -6.43 -6.76
C ARG A 111 -14.05 -7.89 -6.63
N TYR A 112 -12.79 -8.16 -6.27
CA TYR A 112 -12.29 -9.53 -6.08
C TYR A 112 -12.79 -10.19 -4.80
N VAL A 113 -13.02 -9.44 -3.72
CA VAL A 113 -13.54 -10.00 -2.47
C VAL A 113 -15.02 -10.39 -2.61
N PHE A 114 -15.81 -9.52 -3.24
CA PHE A 114 -17.27 -9.62 -3.24
C PHE A 114 -17.90 -10.17 -4.52
N ARG A 115 -17.21 -10.20 -5.68
CA ARG A 115 -17.75 -10.84 -6.89
C ARG A 115 -17.27 -12.29 -7.01
N ALA A 116 -18.23 -13.21 -7.08
CA ALA A 116 -18.00 -14.65 -7.03
C ALA A 116 -17.29 -15.26 -8.25
N ASN A 117 -17.16 -14.56 -9.38
CA ASN A 117 -16.65 -15.13 -10.63
C ASN A 117 -15.85 -14.15 -11.50
N LEU A 118 -14.76 -13.59 -10.96
CA LEU A 118 -13.80 -12.88 -11.80
C LEU A 118 -12.82 -13.88 -12.42
N ALA A 119 -13.15 -14.36 -13.61
CA ALA A 119 -12.33 -15.25 -14.43
C ALA A 119 -11.12 -14.51 -15.00
N TRP A 120 -10.19 -14.12 -14.14
CA TRP A 120 -9.00 -13.37 -14.54
C TRP A 120 -7.73 -14.23 -14.51
N GLY A 121 -7.86 -15.56 -14.42
CA GLY A 121 -6.74 -16.51 -14.53
C GLY A 121 -6.41 -16.95 -15.97
N ARG A 122 -7.30 -16.72 -16.93
CA ARG A 122 -7.04 -17.07 -18.34
C ARG A 122 -6.04 -16.09 -18.93
N GLY A 123 -4.77 -16.51 -19.08
CA GLY A 123 -3.79 -15.82 -19.92
C GLY A 123 -2.61 -15.14 -19.22
N THR A 124 -2.45 -15.26 -17.89
CA THR A 124 -1.18 -14.86 -17.25
C THR A 124 -0.51 -16.07 -16.62
N PRO A 125 0.74 -16.40 -16.99
CA PRO A 125 1.45 -17.48 -16.34
C PRO A 125 1.56 -17.20 -14.84
N THR A 126 1.10 -18.14 -14.04
CA THR A 126 1.29 -18.09 -12.59
C THR A 126 2.77 -18.33 -12.32
N PRO A 127 3.43 -17.47 -11.53
CA PRO A 127 4.83 -17.68 -11.19
C PRO A 127 4.99 -19.04 -10.49
N GLY A 128 6.07 -19.76 -10.81
CA GLY A 128 6.37 -21.05 -10.21
C GLY A 128 6.53 -20.95 -8.69
N LEU A 129 6.29 -22.07 -7.99
CA LEU A 129 6.35 -22.13 -6.52
C LEU A 129 7.66 -21.57 -5.95
N VAL A 130 8.79 -21.88 -6.59
CA VAL A 130 10.13 -21.41 -6.21
C VAL A 130 10.19 -19.88 -6.15
N LEU A 131 9.69 -19.19 -7.18
CA LEU A 131 9.70 -17.72 -7.20
C LEU A 131 8.79 -17.15 -6.10
N LYS A 132 7.63 -17.78 -5.84
CA LYS A 132 6.74 -17.34 -4.74
C LYS A 132 7.40 -17.48 -3.37
N LEU A 133 8.20 -18.53 -3.17
CA LEU A 133 8.96 -18.75 -1.92
C LEU A 133 10.11 -17.76 -1.77
N ILE A 134 10.85 -17.47 -2.85
CA ILE A 134 11.88 -16.41 -2.85
C ILE A 134 11.24 -15.07 -2.47
N LEU A 135 10.10 -14.74 -3.08
CA LEU A 135 9.36 -13.50 -2.77
C LEU A 135 8.75 -13.49 -1.37
N ALA A 136 8.66 -14.64 -0.68
CA ALA A 136 8.21 -14.70 0.72
C ALA A 136 9.24 -14.08 1.67
N ALA A 137 10.51 -13.95 1.26
CA ALA A 137 11.51 -13.23 2.03
C ALA A 137 11.08 -11.79 2.34
N ILE A 138 10.36 -11.12 1.43
CA ILE A 138 9.90 -9.72 1.62
C ILE A 138 8.95 -9.59 2.82
N PRO A 139 7.78 -10.25 2.87
CA PRO A 139 6.90 -10.17 4.02
C PRO A 139 7.51 -10.78 5.28
N VAL A 140 8.35 -11.82 5.18
CA VAL A 140 9.03 -12.39 6.36
C VAL A 140 9.98 -11.37 6.98
N THR A 141 10.90 -10.81 6.20
CA THR A 141 11.87 -9.84 6.71
C THR A 141 11.18 -8.60 7.27
N LEU A 142 10.14 -8.10 6.61
CA LEU A 142 9.39 -6.94 7.10
C LEU A 142 8.57 -7.26 8.35
N GLY A 143 7.93 -8.43 8.42
CA GLY A 143 7.22 -8.88 9.61
C GLY A 143 8.16 -9.06 10.79
N THR A 144 9.33 -9.67 10.57
CA THR A 144 10.36 -9.82 11.61
C THR A 144 10.92 -8.48 12.05
N ALA A 145 11.24 -7.58 11.11
CA ALA A 145 11.71 -6.23 11.45
C ALA A 145 10.64 -5.47 12.25
N TYR A 146 9.37 -5.58 11.87
CA TYR A 146 8.28 -4.96 12.63
C TYR A 146 8.18 -5.54 14.04
N LEU A 147 8.21 -6.86 14.22
CA LEU A 147 8.16 -7.49 15.55
C LEU A 147 9.36 -7.13 16.45
N LEU A 148 10.53 -6.90 15.86
CA LEU A 148 11.75 -6.60 16.61
C LEU A 148 11.92 -5.11 16.92
N TYR A 149 11.34 -4.22 16.11
CA TYR A 149 11.67 -2.78 16.13
C TYR A 149 10.46 -1.83 16.16
N ALA A 150 9.21 -2.33 16.09
CA ALA A 150 7.99 -1.52 16.26
C ALA A 150 7.53 -1.47 17.72
#